data_AF-A0A7W1AC61-F1
#
_entry.id   AF-A0A7W1AC61-F1
#
_cell.length_a   1.000
_cell.length_b   1.000
_cell.length_c   1.000
_cell.angle_alpha   90.00
_cell.angle_beta   90.00
_cell.angle_gamma   90.00
#
_symmetry.space_group_name_H-M   'P 1'
#
loop_
_entity.id
_entity.type
_entity.pdbx_description
1 polymer ?
#
loop_
_entity_poly.entity_id
_entity_poly.type
_entity_poly.pdbx_seq_one_letter_code
_entity_poly.pdbx_strand_id
1 'polypeptide(L)'
;MSTKTRQRVRAWTGQLVVVALAGLSLIDIWVVSLSDVTTGLRLINTIILFAICLALVWRRRAPVAVLFAVMVLVGIQAMFFSPPVHNPGEQPTLESFLALLLGFYSVAAYAEERRAILGAAIVGASILAIDIPRLIAGTNPGDIIPAWLFYATVWSIGRTLRQRQLQAARLQDLAAQLELEREERAQTAVAEERSRISRELHDVVAHSVSVMVVQAQAAQRLLQGEQQEAR
;
A
#
# COMPACT_ATOMS: atom_id res chain seq x y z
N MET A 1 -4.78 -9.96 16.82
CA MET A 1 -5.79 -8.97 16.34
C MET A 1 -6.01 -9.19 14.85
N SER A 2 -7.19 -9.66 14.45
CA SER A 2 -7.47 -10.22 13.12
C SER A 2 -7.34 -9.19 11.98
N THR A 3 -6.87 -9.64 10.82
CA THR A 3 -6.67 -8.86 9.57
C THR A 3 -7.94 -8.09 9.15
N LYS A 4 -9.13 -8.63 9.44
CA LYS A 4 -10.42 -7.95 9.19
C LYS A 4 -10.62 -6.69 10.05
N THR A 5 -10.13 -6.68 11.29
CA THR A 5 -10.26 -5.53 12.20
C THR A 5 -9.37 -4.36 11.74
N ARG A 6 -8.15 -4.65 11.25
CA ARG A 6 -7.27 -3.62 10.66
C ARG A 6 -7.84 -3.01 9.38
N GLN A 7 -8.49 -3.80 8.52
CA GLN A 7 -9.17 -3.30 7.33
C GLN A 7 -10.35 -2.38 7.66
N ARG A 8 -11.18 -2.75 8.65
CA ARG A 8 -12.27 -1.90 9.12
C ARG A 8 -11.74 -0.60 9.71
N VAL A 9 -10.85 -0.63 10.70
CA VAL A 9 -10.30 0.60 11.32
C VAL A 9 -9.69 1.55 10.29
N ARG A 10 -8.96 1.01 9.30
CA ARG A 10 -8.35 1.81 8.22
C ARG A 10 -9.37 2.40 7.24
N ALA A 11 -10.57 1.84 7.12
CA ALA A 11 -11.67 2.43 6.34
C ALA A 11 -12.33 3.61 7.09
N TRP A 12 -12.51 3.46 8.41
CA TRP A 12 -13.13 4.48 9.27
C TRP A 12 -12.25 5.72 9.44
N THR A 13 -10.92 5.57 9.58
CA THR A 13 -10.01 6.72 9.62
C THR A 13 -10.08 7.56 8.36
N GLY A 14 -10.34 6.92 7.20
CA GLY A 14 -10.50 7.61 5.94
C GLY A 14 -11.80 8.42 5.83
N GLN A 15 -12.86 7.99 6.50
CA GLN A 15 -14.15 8.68 6.55
C GLN A 15 -14.14 9.80 7.60
N LEU A 16 -13.45 9.60 8.73
CA LEU A 16 -13.27 10.63 9.75
C LEU A 16 -12.56 11.88 9.22
N VAL A 17 -11.56 11.72 8.35
CA VAL A 17 -10.89 12.87 7.70
C VAL A 17 -11.85 13.63 6.77
N VAL A 18 -12.73 12.93 6.05
CA VAL A 18 -13.73 13.57 5.17
C VAL A 18 -14.78 14.30 6.00
N VAL A 19 -15.23 13.70 7.10
CA VAL A 19 -16.19 14.33 8.03
C VAL A 19 -15.58 15.53 8.74
N ALA A 20 -14.31 15.43 9.17
CA ALA A 20 -13.59 16.55 9.77
C ALA A 20 -13.41 17.70 8.77
N LEU A 21 -13.05 17.41 7.51
CA LEU A 21 -12.97 18.42 6.44
C LEU A 21 -14.33 19.07 6.15
N ALA A 22 -15.39 18.27 6.05
CA ALA A 22 -16.75 18.78 5.84
C ALA A 22 -17.20 19.67 7.01
N GLY A 23 -16.89 19.29 8.25
CA GLY A 23 -17.19 20.08 9.44
C GLY A 23 -16.40 21.39 9.51
N LEU A 24 -15.10 21.34 9.23
CA LEU A 24 -14.24 22.54 9.21
C LEU A 24 -14.69 23.53 8.13
N SER A 25 -15.13 23.00 6.98
CA SER A 25 -15.63 23.78 5.86
C SER A 25 -17.00 24.42 6.14
N LEU A 26 -17.92 23.68 6.76
CA LEU A 26 -19.19 24.25 7.22
C LEU A 26 -18.96 25.41 8.21
N ILE A 27 -17.93 25.32 9.06
CA ILE A 27 -17.56 26.41 9.96
C ILE A 27 -17.03 27.61 9.19
N ASP A 28 -16.15 27.42 8.19
CA ASP A 28 -15.58 28.53 7.41
C ASP A 28 -16.67 29.31 6.62
N ILE A 29 -17.56 28.58 5.93
CA ILE A 29 -18.64 29.17 5.13
C ILE A 29 -19.65 29.94 5.99
N TRP A 30 -20.01 29.40 7.16
CA TRP A 30 -21.12 29.91 7.96
C TRP A 30 -20.69 30.79 9.14
N VAL A 31 -19.44 30.71 9.59
CA VAL A 31 -18.91 31.46 10.75
C VAL A 31 -17.89 32.52 10.34
N VAL A 32 -17.05 32.26 9.34
CA VAL A 32 -15.92 33.15 8.98
C VAL A 32 -16.26 34.10 7.82
N SER A 33 -17.18 33.73 6.93
CA SER A 33 -17.66 34.62 5.85
C SER A 33 -18.53 35.77 6.39
N LEU A 34 -17.86 36.85 6.83
CA LEU A 34 -18.46 38.06 7.39
C LEU A 34 -18.75 39.19 6.35
N SER A 35 -18.76 38.91 5.03
CA SER A 35 -19.03 39.97 4.05
C SER A 35 -19.74 39.49 2.76
N ASP A 36 -20.87 40.13 2.46
CA ASP A 36 -21.44 40.42 1.12
C ASP A 36 -21.69 39.30 0.08
N VAL A 37 -21.89 38.05 0.48
CA VAL A 37 -22.37 36.99 -0.44
C VAL A 37 -23.84 36.66 -0.18
N THR A 38 -24.68 36.76 -1.22
CA THR A 38 -26.11 36.43 -1.12
C THR A 38 -26.34 34.99 -0.63
N THR A 39 -27.37 34.79 0.19
CA THR A 39 -27.70 33.50 0.82
C THR A 39 -27.86 32.34 -0.19
N GLY A 40 -28.28 32.65 -1.42
CA GLY A 40 -28.42 31.67 -2.50
C GLY A 40 -27.08 31.12 -3.00
N LEU A 41 -26.05 31.95 -3.10
CA LEU A 41 -24.69 31.52 -3.44
C LEU A 41 -24.11 30.64 -2.32
N ARG A 42 -24.40 30.90 -1.05
CA ARG A 42 -23.93 30.03 0.07
C ARG A 42 -24.46 28.59 0.00
N LEU A 43 -25.72 28.42 -0.41
CA LEU A 43 -26.34 27.10 -0.60
C LEU A 43 -25.66 26.32 -1.73
N ILE A 44 -25.36 26.98 -2.85
CA ILE A 44 -24.66 26.36 -3.99
C ILE A 44 -23.25 25.90 -3.56
N ASN A 45 -22.50 26.72 -2.82
CA ASN A 45 -21.18 26.34 -2.33
C ASN A 45 -21.24 25.08 -1.44
N THR A 46 -22.21 25.05 -0.52
CA THR A 46 -22.43 23.92 0.39
C THR A 46 -22.74 22.63 -0.38
N ILE A 47 -23.55 22.71 -1.45
CA ILE A 47 -23.88 21.55 -2.30
C ILE A 47 -22.64 21.05 -3.04
N ILE A 48 -21.83 21.95 -3.61
CA ILE A 48 -20.59 21.59 -4.32
C ILE A 48 -19.62 20.87 -3.35
N LEU A 49 -19.50 21.34 -2.11
CA LEU A 49 -18.65 20.72 -1.10
C LEU A 49 -19.15 19.35 -0.64
N PHE A 50 -20.47 19.20 -0.49
CA PHE A 50 -21.05 17.88 -0.25
C PHE A 50 -20.78 16.92 -1.40
N ALA A 51 -20.82 17.40 -2.65
CA ALA A 51 -20.47 16.61 -3.82
C ALA A 51 -18.97 16.23 -3.82
N ILE A 52 -18.07 17.14 -3.43
CA ILE A 52 -16.63 16.87 -3.27
C ILE A 52 -16.41 15.79 -2.18
N CYS A 53 -17.05 15.94 -1.02
CA CYS A 53 -16.95 14.97 0.07
C CYS A 53 -17.49 13.60 -0.35
N LEU A 54 -18.61 13.57 -1.07
CA LEU A 54 -19.21 12.36 -1.59
C LEU A 54 -18.29 11.69 -2.61
N ALA A 55 -17.69 12.44 -3.54
CA ALA A 55 -16.70 11.91 -4.48
C ALA A 55 -15.50 11.29 -3.76
N LEU A 56 -15.02 11.93 -2.68
CA LEU A 56 -13.91 11.42 -1.87
C LEU A 56 -14.21 10.09 -1.17
N VAL A 57 -15.47 9.69 -0.99
CA VAL A 57 -15.83 8.35 -0.49
C VAL A 57 -15.37 7.26 -1.47
N TRP A 58 -15.45 7.52 -2.77
CA TRP A 58 -15.03 6.59 -3.82
C TRP A 58 -13.52 6.61 -4.11
N ARG A 59 -12.72 7.39 -3.37
CA ARG A 59 -11.28 7.59 -3.62
C ARG A 59 -10.44 6.31 -3.64
N ARG A 60 -10.91 5.24 -3.00
CA ARG A 60 -10.22 3.95 -2.97
C ARG A 60 -10.53 3.06 -4.16
N ARG A 61 -11.70 3.23 -4.79
CA ARG A 61 -12.14 2.40 -5.93
C ARG A 61 -11.76 3.03 -7.26
N ALA A 62 -11.90 4.35 -7.38
CA ALA A 62 -11.64 5.08 -8.62
C ALA A 62 -10.86 6.39 -8.37
N PRO A 63 -9.62 6.32 -7.86
CA PRO A 63 -8.85 7.50 -7.45
C PRO A 63 -8.70 8.57 -8.55
N VAL A 64 -8.49 8.16 -9.80
CA VAL A 64 -8.34 9.09 -10.93
C VAL A 64 -9.65 9.78 -11.28
N ALA A 65 -10.77 9.03 -11.28
CA ALA A 65 -12.09 9.60 -11.54
C ALA A 65 -12.49 10.60 -10.45
N VAL A 66 -12.15 10.31 -9.19
CA VAL A 66 -12.38 11.21 -8.06
C VAL A 66 -11.54 12.48 -8.19
N LEU A 67 -10.26 12.38 -8.55
CA LEU A 67 -9.44 13.56 -8.78
C LEU A 67 -10.02 14.46 -9.89
N PHE A 68 -10.50 13.86 -10.99
CA PHE A 68 -11.17 14.59 -12.06
C PHE A 68 -12.47 15.25 -11.59
N ALA A 69 -13.30 14.53 -10.84
CA ALA A 69 -14.54 15.07 -10.29
C ALA A 69 -14.28 16.24 -9.33
N VAL A 70 -13.30 16.13 -8.44
CA VAL A 70 -12.89 17.21 -7.54
C VAL A 70 -12.38 18.41 -8.33
N MET A 71 -11.56 18.20 -9.37
CA MET A 71 -11.07 19.29 -10.22
C MET A 71 -12.20 20.02 -10.93
N VAL A 72 -13.18 19.30 -11.49
CA VAL A 72 -14.35 19.89 -12.14
C VAL A 72 -15.20 20.67 -11.13
N LEU A 73 -15.46 20.10 -9.95
CA LEU A 73 -16.26 20.75 -8.90
C LEU A 73 -15.58 22.02 -8.35
N VAL A 74 -14.26 22.00 -8.16
CA VAL A 74 -13.47 23.18 -7.78
C VAL A 74 -13.45 24.22 -8.90
N GLY A 75 -13.35 23.80 -10.17
CA GLY A 75 -13.45 24.70 -11.32
C GLY A 75 -14.82 25.39 -11.43
N ILE A 76 -15.90 24.65 -11.18
CA ILE A 76 -17.26 25.20 -11.11
C ILE A 76 -17.36 26.19 -9.95
N GLN A 77 -16.84 25.85 -8.76
CA GLN A 77 -16.82 26.77 -7.62
C GLN A 77 -16.06 28.06 -7.97
N ALA A 78 -14.90 27.97 -8.61
CA ALA A 78 -14.14 29.14 -9.05
C ALA A 78 -14.96 30.03 -10.01
N MET A 79 -15.71 29.44 -10.95
CA MET A 79 -16.53 30.18 -11.91
C MET A 79 -17.69 30.96 -11.26
N PHE A 80 -18.31 30.40 -10.21
CA PHE A 80 -19.45 31.02 -9.52
C PHE A 80 -19.05 32.01 -8.42
N PHE A 81 -17.94 31.75 -7.71
CA PHE A 81 -17.54 32.50 -6.52
C PHE A 81 -16.32 33.41 -6.73
N SER A 82 -15.61 33.26 -7.86
CA SER A 82 -14.47 34.11 -8.21
C SER A 82 -14.64 34.60 -9.67
N PRO A 83 -15.59 35.51 -9.94
CA PRO A 83 -15.74 36.09 -11.27
C PRO A 83 -14.47 36.89 -11.63
N PRO A 84 -14.01 36.89 -12.90
CA PRO A 84 -12.75 37.48 -13.35
C PRO A 84 -12.63 39.02 -13.16
N VAL A 85 -13.61 39.66 -12.54
CA VAL A 85 -13.72 41.10 -12.34
C VAL A 85 -13.36 41.52 -10.90
N HIS A 86 -13.36 40.60 -9.93
CA HIS A 86 -12.97 40.92 -8.54
C HIS A 86 -11.56 40.39 -8.25
N ASN A 87 -10.62 41.33 -8.17
CA ASN A 87 -9.27 41.24 -7.60
C ASN A 87 -8.38 40.05 -8.04
N PRO A 88 -7.33 40.29 -8.86
CA PRO A 88 -6.32 39.27 -9.24
C PRO A 88 -5.42 38.75 -8.09
N GLY A 89 -5.91 38.75 -6.85
CA GLY A 89 -5.21 38.28 -5.65
C GLY A 89 -6.04 37.35 -4.74
N GLU A 90 -7.28 37.01 -5.09
CA GLU A 90 -8.04 36.05 -4.29
C GLU A 90 -7.46 34.64 -4.44
N GLN A 91 -6.89 34.17 -3.33
CA GLN A 91 -6.36 32.82 -3.20
C GLN A 91 -7.52 31.82 -3.15
N PRO A 92 -7.36 30.61 -3.71
CA PRO A 92 -8.36 29.56 -3.54
C PRO A 92 -8.63 29.34 -2.05
N THR A 93 -9.90 29.16 -1.69
CA THR A 93 -10.27 28.92 -0.29
C THR A 93 -9.52 27.71 0.25
N LEU A 94 -9.18 27.76 1.53
CA LEU A 94 -8.39 26.74 2.23
C LEU A 94 -9.01 25.33 2.06
N GLU A 95 -10.33 25.27 1.97
CA GLU A 95 -11.13 24.08 1.70
C GLU A 95 -10.82 23.43 0.34
N SER A 96 -10.82 24.22 -0.73
CA SER A 96 -10.55 23.74 -2.09
C SER A 96 -9.11 23.29 -2.25
N PHE A 97 -8.18 23.97 -1.57
CA PHE A 97 -6.79 23.54 -1.47
C PHE A 97 -6.66 22.17 -0.77
N LEU A 98 -7.32 21.97 0.37
CA LEU A 98 -7.31 20.70 1.09
C LEU A 98 -7.99 19.57 0.30
N ALA A 99 -9.08 19.85 -0.39
CA ALA A 99 -9.76 18.88 -1.26
C ALA A 99 -8.85 18.40 -2.40
N LEU A 100 -8.12 19.33 -3.04
CA LEU A 100 -7.17 19.01 -4.10
C LEU A 100 -5.98 18.21 -3.55
N LEU A 101 -5.42 18.60 -2.40
CA LEU A 101 -4.37 17.84 -1.72
C LEU A 101 -4.82 16.40 -1.41
N LEU A 102 -6.04 16.23 -0.91
CA LEU A 102 -6.58 14.91 -0.60
C LEU A 102 -6.83 14.08 -1.87
N GLY A 103 -7.25 14.72 -2.96
CA GLY A 103 -7.35 14.13 -4.29
C GLY A 103 -5.99 13.64 -4.79
N PHE A 104 -4.95 14.49 -4.74
CA PHE A 104 -3.56 14.15 -5.12
C PHE A 104 -3.02 12.99 -4.29
N TYR A 105 -3.21 13.04 -2.96
CA TYR A 105 -2.84 11.94 -2.07
C TYR A 105 -3.51 10.62 -2.49
N SER A 106 -4.81 10.67 -2.83
CA SER A 106 -5.56 9.48 -3.18
C SER A 106 -5.06 8.84 -4.47
N VAL A 107 -4.73 9.64 -5.48
CA VAL A 107 -4.13 9.15 -6.74
C VAL A 107 -2.73 8.60 -6.48
N ALA A 108 -1.90 9.29 -5.70
CA ALA A 108 -0.57 8.83 -5.35
C ALA A 108 -0.57 7.48 -4.60
N ALA A 109 -1.48 7.34 -3.63
CA ALA A 109 -1.54 6.15 -2.77
C ALA A 109 -2.20 4.95 -3.46
N TYR A 110 -3.26 5.17 -4.24
CA TYR A 110 -4.14 4.07 -4.70
C TYR A 110 -4.10 3.81 -6.21
N ALA A 111 -3.70 4.76 -7.07
CA ALA A 111 -3.69 4.54 -8.53
C ALA A 111 -2.41 3.84 -9.03
N GLU A 112 -2.55 2.97 -10.03
CA GLU A 112 -1.43 2.36 -10.77
C GLU A 112 -0.44 3.40 -11.28
N GLU A 113 0.85 3.05 -11.34
CA GLU A 113 1.92 4.02 -11.58
C GLU A 113 1.72 4.85 -12.85
N ARG A 114 1.34 4.22 -13.98
CA ARG A 114 1.04 4.93 -15.23
C ARG A 114 -0.16 5.88 -15.09
N ARG A 115 -1.27 5.38 -14.54
CA ARG A 115 -2.51 6.17 -14.35
C ARG A 115 -2.33 7.30 -13.34
N ALA A 116 -1.51 7.07 -12.33
CA ALA A 116 -1.13 8.06 -11.34
C ALA A 116 -0.31 9.18 -11.98
N ILE A 117 0.74 8.85 -12.76
CA ILE A 117 1.56 9.87 -13.45
C ILE A 117 0.70 10.67 -14.43
N LEU A 118 -0.13 10.01 -15.23
CA LEU A 118 -1.03 10.69 -16.17
C LEU A 118 -2.01 11.62 -15.45
N GLY A 119 -2.65 11.14 -14.37
CA GLY A 119 -3.56 11.96 -13.58
C GLY A 119 -2.86 13.18 -12.95
N ALA A 120 -1.68 12.99 -12.39
CA ALA A 120 -0.89 14.09 -11.83
C ALA A 120 -0.42 15.08 -12.90
N ALA A 121 -0.04 14.60 -14.08
CA ALA A 121 0.36 15.45 -15.19
C ALA A 121 -0.81 16.30 -15.70
N ILE A 122 -2.00 15.71 -15.87
CA ILE A 122 -3.21 16.42 -16.30
C ILE A 122 -3.60 17.49 -15.29
N VAL A 123 -3.65 17.15 -14.01
CA VAL A 123 -4.05 18.10 -12.97
C VAL A 123 -2.96 19.17 -12.76
N GLY A 124 -1.69 18.78 -12.75
CA GLY A 124 -0.58 19.72 -12.71
C GLY A 124 -0.62 20.71 -13.88
N ALA A 125 -0.89 20.24 -15.10
CA ALA A 125 -1.05 21.10 -16.27
C ALA A 125 -2.25 22.05 -16.12
N SER A 126 -3.36 21.59 -15.53
CA SER A 126 -4.54 22.41 -15.28
C SER A 126 -4.27 23.51 -14.23
N ILE A 127 -3.52 23.21 -13.17
CA ILE A 127 -3.11 24.21 -12.17
C ILE A 127 -2.14 25.22 -12.80
N LEU A 128 -1.15 24.76 -13.59
CA LEU A 128 -0.23 25.65 -14.30
C LEU A 128 -0.95 26.58 -15.27
N ALA A 129 -2.00 26.11 -15.95
CA ALA A 129 -2.81 26.95 -16.84
C ALA A 129 -3.49 28.12 -16.11
N ILE A 130 -3.68 28.02 -14.79
CA ILE A 130 -4.22 29.09 -13.92
C ILE A 130 -3.08 29.95 -13.35
N ASP A 131 -2.00 29.33 -12.88
CA ASP A 131 -0.89 30.03 -12.21
C ASP A 131 -0.02 30.85 -13.18
N ILE A 132 0.17 30.38 -14.42
CA ILE A 132 1.00 31.08 -15.42
C ILE A 132 0.43 32.46 -15.75
N PRO A 133 -0.87 32.62 -16.10
CA PRO A 133 -1.46 33.95 -16.29
C PRO A 133 -1.35 34.85 -15.07
N ARG A 134 -1.50 34.30 -13.86
CA ARG A 134 -1.37 35.06 -12.59
C ARG A 134 0.04 35.61 -12.39
N LEU A 135 1.06 34.78 -12.62
CA LEU A 135 2.47 35.20 -12.59
C LEU A 135 2.75 36.30 -13.62
N ILE A 136 2.24 36.16 -14.84
CA ILE A 136 2.39 37.17 -15.90
C ILE A 136 1.67 38.48 -15.53
N ALA A 137 0.53 38.38 -14.84
CA ALA A 137 -0.23 39.53 -14.34
C ALA A 137 0.40 40.20 -13.10
N GLY A 138 1.57 39.73 -12.63
CA GLY A 138 2.34 40.35 -11.55
C GLY A 138 2.08 39.78 -10.15
N THR A 139 1.42 38.62 -10.03
CA THR A 139 1.32 37.93 -8.73
C THR A 139 2.70 37.51 -8.23
N ASN A 140 2.95 37.69 -6.93
CA ASN A 140 4.22 37.31 -6.32
C ASN A 140 4.42 35.78 -6.37
N PRO A 141 5.58 35.28 -6.82
CA PRO A 141 5.86 33.84 -6.81
C PRO A 141 5.74 33.19 -5.42
N GLY A 142 5.94 33.98 -4.36
CA GLY A 142 5.79 33.56 -2.97
C GLY A 142 4.40 33.04 -2.60
N ASP A 143 3.36 33.41 -3.36
CA ASP A 143 1.98 32.96 -3.12
C ASP A 143 1.68 31.60 -3.77
N ILE A 144 2.50 31.19 -4.76
CA ILE A 144 2.25 30.00 -5.59
C ILE A 144 3.20 28.86 -5.20
N ILE A 145 4.48 29.16 -4.96
CA ILE A 145 5.52 28.17 -4.67
C ILE A 145 5.16 27.26 -3.48
N PRO A 146 4.63 27.77 -2.34
CA PRO A 146 4.28 26.91 -1.21
C PRO A 146 3.23 25.85 -1.56
N ALA A 147 2.21 26.20 -2.35
CA ALA A 147 1.16 25.27 -2.77
C ALA A 147 1.74 24.09 -3.58
N TRP A 148 2.64 24.39 -4.51
CA TRP A 148 3.36 23.37 -5.29
C TRP A 148 4.23 22.47 -4.43
N LEU A 149 4.94 23.03 -3.44
CA LEU A 149 5.71 22.24 -2.48
C LEU A 149 4.82 21.31 -1.65
N PHE A 150 3.64 21.77 -1.24
CA PHE A 150 2.68 20.92 -0.54
C PHE A 150 2.16 19.78 -1.42
N TYR A 151 1.77 20.05 -2.67
CA TYR A 151 1.35 19.01 -3.61
C TYR A 151 2.45 17.98 -3.85
N ALA A 152 3.69 18.43 -4.07
CA ALA A 152 4.85 17.55 -4.25
C ALA A 152 5.11 16.68 -3.00
N THR A 153 5.00 17.28 -1.81
CA THR A 153 5.20 16.58 -0.54
C THR A 153 4.15 15.50 -0.33
N VAL A 154 2.87 15.84 -0.51
CA VAL A 154 1.75 14.90 -0.35
C VAL A 154 1.80 13.78 -1.38
N TRP A 155 2.18 14.11 -2.61
CA TRP A 155 2.42 13.12 -3.67
C TRP A 155 3.52 12.13 -3.28
N SER A 156 4.66 12.65 -2.81
CA SER A 156 5.80 11.85 -2.36
C SER A 156 5.40 10.89 -1.24
N ILE A 157 4.70 11.39 -0.21
CA ILE A 157 4.18 10.57 0.90
C ILE A 157 3.27 9.46 0.38
N GLY A 158 2.34 9.78 -0.51
CA GLY A 158 1.43 8.79 -1.11
C GLY A 158 2.18 7.70 -1.88
N ARG A 159 3.21 8.08 -2.65
CA ARG A 159 4.04 7.13 -3.41
C ARG A 159 4.91 6.26 -2.53
N THR A 160 5.56 6.82 -1.51
CA THR A 160 6.35 6.05 -0.54
C THR A 160 5.46 5.04 0.18
N LEU A 161 4.25 5.43 0.57
CA LEU A 161 3.31 4.52 1.24
C LEU A 161 2.85 3.38 0.31
N ARG A 162 2.63 3.66 -0.98
CA ARG A 162 2.31 2.64 -1.98
C ARG A 162 3.48 1.66 -2.17
N GLN A 163 4.70 2.17 -2.32
CA GLN A 163 5.91 1.35 -2.47
C GLN A 163 6.13 0.45 -1.26
N ARG A 164 5.97 0.99 -0.05
CA ARG A 164 6.05 0.21 1.19
C ARG A 164 5.02 -0.92 1.25
N GLN A 165 3.80 -0.69 0.77
CA GLN A 165 2.78 -1.73 0.71
C GLN A 165 3.13 -2.84 -0.29
N LEU A 166 3.66 -2.48 -1.46
CA LEU A 166 4.10 -3.44 -2.47
C LEU A 166 5.31 -4.25 -1.97
N GLN A 167 6.27 -3.60 -1.31
CA GLN A 167 7.42 -4.27 -0.70
C GLN A 167 6.99 -5.23 0.42
N ALA A 168 6.09 -4.79 1.29
CA ALA A 168 5.57 -5.65 2.36
C ALA A 168 4.85 -6.88 1.81
N ALA A 169 4.04 -6.73 0.77
CA ALA A 169 3.38 -7.85 0.10
C ALA A 169 4.40 -8.83 -0.49
N ARG A 170 5.40 -8.33 -1.22
CA ARG A 170 6.48 -9.18 -1.78
C ARG A 170 7.26 -9.93 -0.70
N LEU A 171 7.58 -9.27 0.42
CA LEU A 171 8.28 -9.91 1.53
C LEU A 171 7.44 -10.99 2.18
N GLN A 172 6.12 -10.81 2.27
CA GLN A 172 5.21 -11.85 2.75
C GLN A 172 5.17 -13.06 1.83
N ASP A 173 5.10 -12.83 0.51
CA ASP A 173 5.12 -13.91 -0.49
C ASP A 173 6.45 -14.69 -0.45
N LEU A 174 7.58 -13.98 -0.36
CA LEU A 174 8.90 -14.59 -0.24
C LEU A 174 9.07 -15.36 1.07
N ALA A 175 8.56 -14.84 2.20
CA ALA A 175 8.60 -15.55 3.47
C ALA A 175 7.81 -16.87 3.40
N ALA A 176 6.62 -16.85 2.79
CA ALA A 176 5.82 -18.06 2.61
C ALA A 176 6.54 -19.10 1.72
N GLN A 177 7.21 -18.67 0.64
CA GLN A 177 8.00 -19.56 -0.21
C GLN A 177 9.20 -20.17 0.54
N LEU A 178 9.90 -19.37 1.35
CA LEU A 178 11.03 -19.84 2.14
C LEU A 178 10.61 -20.82 3.25
N GLU A 179 9.43 -20.66 3.83
CA GLU A 179 8.87 -21.62 4.79
C GLU A 179 8.61 -22.98 4.14
N LEU A 180 7.99 -22.99 2.95
CA LEU A 180 7.76 -24.22 2.18
C LEU A 180 9.07 -24.90 1.80
N GLU A 181 10.04 -24.15 1.27
CA GLU A 181 11.34 -24.70 0.87
C GLU A 181 12.13 -25.27 2.08
N ARG A 182 12.03 -24.62 3.24
CA ARG A 182 12.64 -25.14 4.48
C ARG A 182 12.01 -26.46 4.91
N GLU A 183 10.70 -26.60 4.79
CA GLU A 183 10.00 -27.83 5.12
C GLU A 183 10.39 -28.97 4.19
N GLU A 184 10.45 -28.73 2.88
CA GLU A 184 10.91 -29.70 1.88
C GLU A 184 12.37 -30.14 2.12
N ARG A 185 13.26 -29.19 2.41
CA ARG A 185 14.66 -29.49 2.73
C ARG A 185 14.78 -30.30 4.02
N ALA A 186 13.99 -29.99 5.04
CA ALA A 186 13.99 -30.75 6.29
C ALA A 186 13.51 -32.19 6.08
N GLN A 187 12.45 -32.39 5.29
CA GLN A 187 11.95 -33.73 4.96
C GLN A 187 13.00 -34.52 4.16
N THR A 188 13.66 -33.88 3.20
CA THR A 188 14.71 -34.50 2.38
C THR A 188 15.90 -34.91 3.26
N ALA A 189 16.38 -34.02 4.13
CA ALA A 189 17.48 -34.31 5.05
C ALA A 189 17.15 -35.47 6.00
N VAL A 190 15.92 -35.55 6.52
CA VAL A 190 15.46 -36.68 7.36
C VAL A 190 15.45 -37.98 6.56
N ALA A 191 15.02 -37.96 5.29
CA ALA A 191 15.01 -39.14 4.44
C ALA A 191 16.44 -39.63 4.11
N GLU A 192 17.35 -38.71 3.81
CA GLU A 192 18.77 -39.00 3.57
C GLU A 192 19.44 -39.60 4.82
N GLU A 193 19.17 -39.02 5.98
CA GLU A 193 19.66 -39.51 7.27
C GLU A 193 19.17 -40.94 7.54
N ARG A 194 17.88 -41.21 7.34
CA ARG A 194 17.31 -42.57 7.49
C ARG A 194 17.95 -43.56 6.52
N SER A 195 18.20 -43.15 5.28
CA SER A 195 18.89 -43.99 4.29
C SER A 195 20.34 -44.27 4.67
N ARG A 196 21.03 -43.29 5.26
CA ARG A 196 22.39 -43.47 5.79
C ARG A 196 22.40 -44.45 6.96
N ILE A 197 21.54 -44.24 7.96
CA ILE A 197 21.41 -45.13 9.13
C ILE A 197 21.11 -46.56 8.68
N SER A 198 20.18 -46.75 7.72
CA SER A 198 19.86 -48.09 7.23
C SER A 198 21.05 -48.81 6.60
N ARG A 199 21.93 -48.08 5.88
CA ARG A 199 23.14 -48.65 5.29
C ARG A 199 24.18 -49.00 6.35
N GLU A 200 24.43 -48.09 7.29
CA GLU A 200 25.35 -48.34 8.41
C GLU A 200 24.89 -49.55 9.26
N LEU A 201 23.59 -49.65 9.54
CA LEU A 201 23.01 -50.82 10.23
C LEU A 201 23.16 -52.09 9.40
N HIS A 202 22.93 -52.04 8.09
CA HIS A 202 23.10 -53.20 7.21
C HIS A 202 24.55 -53.70 7.23
N ASP A 203 25.51 -52.80 7.15
CA ASP A 203 26.94 -53.15 7.15
C ASP A 203 27.38 -53.77 8.48
N VAL A 204 26.97 -53.18 9.63
CA VAL A 204 27.27 -53.72 10.96
C VAL A 204 26.62 -55.10 11.18
N VAL A 205 25.36 -55.25 10.78
CA VAL A 205 24.63 -56.53 10.91
C VAL A 205 25.24 -57.58 9.99
N ALA A 206 25.48 -57.26 8.71
CA ALA A 206 26.08 -58.19 7.74
C ALA A 206 27.46 -58.67 8.20
N HIS A 207 28.30 -57.75 8.69
CA HIS A 207 29.61 -58.08 9.25
C HIS A 207 29.50 -59.01 10.47
N SER A 208 28.62 -58.69 11.43
CA SER A 208 28.43 -59.49 12.64
C SER A 208 27.95 -60.91 12.33
N VAL A 209 26.99 -61.04 11.40
CA VAL A 209 26.49 -62.34 10.93
C VAL A 209 27.60 -63.13 10.24
N SER A 210 28.42 -62.49 9.41
CA SER A 210 29.56 -63.16 8.76
C SER A 210 30.54 -63.75 9.79
N VAL A 211 30.85 -63.01 10.87
CA VAL A 211 31.72 -63.51 11.95
C VAL A 211 31.08 -64.67 12.69
N MET A 212 29.79 -64.59 13.05
CA MET A 212 29.06 -65.68 13.70
C MET A 212 29.06 -66.97 12.86
N VAL A 213 28.85 -66.85 11.54
CA VAL A 213 28.88 -67.99 10.61
C VAL A 213 30.27 -68.65 10.59
N VAL A 214 31.35 -67.86 10.53
CA VAL A 214 32.72 -68.39 10.57
C VAL A 214 33.00 -69.09 11.91
N GLN A 215 32.56 -68.51 13.04
CA GLN A 215 32.73 -69.11 14.36
C GLN A 215 31.93 -70.42 14.52
N ALA A 216 30.68 -70.47 14.06
CA ALA A 216 29.86 -71.67 14.10
C ALA A 216 30.45 -72.81 13.25
N GLN A 217 30.98 -72.49 12.07
CA GLN A 217 31.68 -73.46 11.23
C GLN A 217 32.96 -73.98 11.90
N ALA A 218 33.72 -73.13 12.59
CA ALA A 218 34.90 -73.55 13.34
C ALA A 218 34.53 -74.49 14.50
N ALA A 219 33.47 -74.18 15.26
CA ALA A 219 32.97 -75.03 16.34
C ALA A 219 32.52 -76.41 15.83
N GLN A 220 31.79 -76.46 14.71
CA GLN A 220 31.39 -77.72 14.08
C GLN A 220 32.60 -78.58 13.67
N ARG A 221 33.67 -77.96 13.12
CA ARG A 221 34.88 -78.69 12.73
C ARG A 221 35.64 -79.25 13.93
N LEU A 222 35.74 -78.48 15.02
CA LEU A 222 36.37 -78.94 16.27
C LEU A 222 35.62 -80.16 16.85
N LEU A 223 34.28 -80.09 16.90
CA LEU A 223 33.45 -81.20 17.38
C LEU A 223 33.57 -82.45 16.50
N GLN A 224 33.68 -82.30 15.18
CA GLN A 224 33.91 -83.45 14.27
C GLN A 224 35.30 -84.07 14.44
N GLY A 225 36.32 -83.25 14.70
CA GLY A 225 37.68 -83.72 14.99
C GLY A 225 37.74 -84.54 16.28
N GLU A 226 37.15 -84.05 17.37
CA GLU A 226 37.09 -84.78 18.65
C GLU A 226 36.34 -86.13 18.52
N GLN A 227 35.28 -86.21 17.70
CA GLN A 227 34.57 -87.46 17.45
C GLN A 227 35.36 -88.48 16.62
N GLN A 228 36.35 -88.05 15.85
CA GLN A 228 37.25 -88.94 15.10
C GLN A 228 38.42 -89.45 15.94
N GLU A 229 38.92 -88.67 16.90
CA GLU A 229 39.93 -89.13 17.87
C GLU A 229 39.35 -90.08 18.95
N ALA A 230 38.05 -89.99 19.22
CA ALA A 230 37.36 -90.84 20.21
C ALA A 230 36.85 -92.19 19.65
N ARG A 231 37.10 -92.52 18.39
CA ARG A 231 36.73 -93.80 17.73
C ARG A 231 37.95 -94.64 17.40
#